data_AF-A0A947KSA2-F1
#
_entry.id   AF-A0A947KSA2-F1
#
_cell.length_a   1.000
_cell.length_b   1.000
_cell.length_c   1.000
_cell.angle_alpha   90.00
_cell.angle_beta   90.00
_cell.angle_gamma   90.00
#
_symmetry.space_group_name_H-M   'P 1'
#
loop_
_entity.id
_entity.type
_entity.pdbx_description
1 polymer ?
#
loop_
_entity_poly.entity_id
_entity_poly.type
_entity_poly.pdbx_seq_one_letter_code
_entity_poly.pdbx_strand_id
1 'polypeptide(L)'
;MAEFFSEYKTYIVFLHVLSAVVWVGGMIAMRYAAHPSFLQIESPAHRLERIAHALKGLFAIVVPFVVILLVTAVIMIIGLGLSKSEFSMISHAKEGIWSVMAINLFVMITRRNRAVRLLNEGNMVGAKFSLELIGKYMVPVNIVLGIVAIFLGVTLSNLF
;
A
#
# COMPACT_ATOMS: atom_id res chain seq x y z
N MET A 1 27.39 4.60 1.09
CA MET A 1 25.97 4.73 1.48
C MET A 1 25.71 5.93 2.38
N ALA A 2 26.46 6.15 3.46
CA ALA A 2 26.27 7.34 4.32
C ALA A 2 26.51 8.66 3.56
N GLU A 3 27.60 8.77 2.80
CA GLU A 3 27.92 9.95 1.98
C GLU A 3 26.84 10.22 0.91
N PHE A 4 26.46 9.18 0.16
CA PHE A 4 25.34 9.24 -0.79
C PHE A 4 24.03 9.71 -0.15
N PHE A 5 23.67 9.17 1.03
CA PHE A 5 22.47 9.62 1.73
C PHE A 5 22.58 11.08 2.16
N SER A 6 23.75 11.52 2.63
CA SER A 6 23.99 12.91 3.01
C SER A 6 23.82 13.87 1.83
N GLU A 7 24.36 13.51 0.66
CA GLU A 7 24.29 14.32 -0.56
C GLU A 7 22.85 14.43 -1.10
N TYR A 8 22.10 13.32 -1.08
CA TYR A 8 20.74 13.24 -1.65
C TYR A 8 19.62 13.21 -0.61
N LYS A 9 19.90 13.60 0.64
CA LYS A 9 19.01 13.44 1.80
C LYS A 9 17.58 13.90 1.53
N THR A 10 17.44 15.14 1.04
CA THR A 10 16.14 15.76 0.77
C THR A 10 15.32 14.96 -0.23
N TYR A 11 15.93 14.53 -1.34
CA TYR A 11 15.25 13.78 -2.39
C TYR A 11 14.82 12.39 -1.91
N ILE A 12 15.70 11.69 -1.18
CA ILE A 12 15.42 10.35 -0.64
C ILE A 12 14.24 10.41 0.34
N VAL A 13 14.28 11.34 1.29
CA VAL A 13 13.22 11.50 2.29
C VAL A 13 11.91 11.93 1.62
N PHE A 14 11.97 12.87 0.67
CA PHE A 14 10.79 13.31 -0.08
C PHE A 14 10.13 12.14 -0.83
N LEU A 15 10.90 11.36 -1.57
CA LEU A 15 10.39 10.19 -2.31
C LEU A 15 9.82 9.12 -1.36
N HIS A 16 10.42 8.92 -0.20
CA HIS A 16 9.92 8.00 0.82
C HIS A 16 8.53 8.43 1.32
N VAL A 17 8.39 9.71 1.73
CA VAL A 17 7.13 10.26 2.25
C VAL A 17 6.06 10.30 1.16
N LEU A 18 6.41 10.75 -0.05
CA LEU A 18 5.49 10.78 -1.19
C LEU A 18 4.95 9.39 -1.49
N SER A 19 5.80 8.37 -1.45
CA SER A 19 5.38 6.98 -1.65
C SER A 19 4.35 6.51 -0.62
N ALA A 20 4.56 6.84 0.66
CA ALA A 20 3.61 6.50 1.72
C ALA A 20 2.26 7.22 1.52
N VAL A 21 2.30 8.50 1.12
CA VAL A 21 1.10 9.30 0.81
C VAL A 21 0.32 8.69 -0.36
N VAL A 22 0.98 8.37 -1.46
CA VAL A 22 0.31 7.78 -2.64
C VAL A 22 -0.30 6.42 -2.30
N TRP A 23 0.42 5.58 -1.55
CA TRP A 23 -0.07 4.25 -1.21
C TRP A 23 -1.25 4.29 -0.22
N VAL A 24 -1.05 4.87 0.96
CA VAL A 24 -2.09 4.90 2.01
C VAL A 24 -3.24 5.79 1.58
N GLY A 25 -2.96 6.97 1.02
CA GLY A 25 -3.96 7.88 0.48
C GLY A 25 -4.77 7.27 -0.66
N GLY A 26 -4.13 6.56 -1.59
CA GLY A 26 -4.82 5.85 -2.67
C GLY A 26 -5.79 4.78 -2.16
N MET A 27 -5.41 4.03 -1.12
CA MET A 27 -6.29 3.05 -0.48
C MET A 27 -7.47 3.70 0.25
N ILE A 28 -7.24 4.81 0.95
CA ILE A 28 -8.30 5.60 1.61
C ILE A 28 -9.29 6.13 0.56
N ALA A 29 -8.80 6.73 -0.53
CA ALA A 29 -9.64 7.22 -1.62
C ALA A 29 -10.45 6.08 -2.26
N MET A 30 -9.84 4.92 -2.49
CA MET A 30 -10.55 3.75 -3.00
C MET A 30 -11.66 3.29 -2.05
N ARG A 31 -11.38 3.25 -0.74
CA ARG A 31 -12.32 2.74 0.27
C ARG A 31 -13.48 3.69 0.52
N TYR A 32 -13.22 4.99 0.62
CA TYR A 32 -14.20 5.95 1.13
C TYR A 32 -14.80 6.86 0.04
N ALA A 33 -14.18 6.98 -1.13
CA ALA A 33 -14.73 7.75 -2.25
C ALA A 33 -15.17 6.83 -3.40
N ALA A 34 -14.28 5.99 -3.91
CA ALA A 34 -14.58 5.17 -5.09
C ALA A 34 -15.53 4.00 -4.78
N HIS A 35 -15.33 3.28 -3.67
CA HIS A 35 -16.16 2.11 -3.36
C HIS A 35 -17.66 2.47 -3.21
N PRO A 36 -18.05 3.52 -2.46
CA PRO A 36 -19.45 3.94 -2.40
C PRO A 36 -20.05 4.30 -3.75
N SER A 37 -19.28 4.89 -4.68
CA SER A 37 -19.80 5.23 -6.01
C SER A 37 -20.10 3.98 -6.84
N PHE A 38 -19.29 2.92 -6.71
CA PHE A 38 -19.59 1.64 -7.37
C PHE A 38 -20.87 1.00 -6.81
N LEU A 39 -21.21 1.24 -5.55
CA LEU A 39 -22.43 0.67 -4.96
C LEU A 39 -23.73 1.23 -5.56
N GLN A 40 -23.65 2.33 -6.31
CA GLN A 40 -24.78 2.92 -7.03
C GLN A 40 -25.04 2.27 -8.40
N ILE A 41 -24.16 1.39 -8.88
CA ILE A 41 -24.30 0.73 -10.19
C ILE A 41 -25.33 -0.40 -10.08
N GLU A 42 -26.52 -0.24 -10.68
CA GLU A 42 -27.62 -1.20 -10.57
C GLU A 42 -27.23 -2.64 -10.97
N SER A 43 -26.58 -2.81 -12.13
CA SER A 43 -26.13 -4.13 -12.60
C SER A 43 -25.05 -4.72 -11.69
N PRO A 44 -25.29 -5.87 -11.02
CA PRO A 44 -24.30 -6.50 -10.16
C PRO A 44 -23.05 -6.94 -10.94
N ALA A 45 -23.21 -7.38 -12.18
CA ALA A 45 -22.10 -7.80 -13.02
C ALA A 45 -21.19 -6.61 -13.36
N HIS A 46 -21.80 -5.53 -13.86
CA HIS A 46 -21.06 -4.34 -14.22
C HIS A 46 -20.39 -3.69 -13.01
N ARG A 47 -21.03 -3.74 -11.83
CA ARG A 47 -20.44 -3.30 -10.57
C ARG A 47 -19.13 -4.02 -10.24
N LEU A 48 -19.10 -5.35 -10.35
CA LEU A 48 -17.89 -6.15 -10.07
C LEU A 48 -16.78 -5.85 -11.08
N GLU A 49 -17.11 -5.69 -12.36
CA GLU A 49 -16.16 -5.28 -13.40
C GLU A 49 -15.52 -3.93 -13.09
N ARG A 50 -16.33 -2.93 -12.70
CA ARG A 50 -15.85 -1.58 -12.35
C ARG A 50 -14.98 -1.58 -11.10
N ILE A 51 -15.33 -2.36 -10.08
CA ILE A 51 -14.49 -2.57 -8.90
C ILE A 51 -13.14 -3.19 -9.29
N ALA A 52 -13.15 -4.27 -10.08
CA ALA A 52 -11.93 -4.93 -10.53
C ALA A 52 -11.04 -4.00 -11.39
N HIS A 53 -11.67 -3.17 -12.24
CA HIS A 53 -10.97 -2.18 -13.06
C HIS A 53 -10.36 -1.07 -12.20
N ALA A 54 -11.09 -0.54 -11.23
CA ALA A 54 -10.59 0.49 -10.33
C ALA A 54 -9.40 -0.01 -9.49
N LEU A 55 -9.46 -1.26 -9.01
CA LEU A 55 -8.33 -1.91 -8.33
C LEU A 55 -7.11 -2.08 -9.24
N LYS A 56 -7.30 -2.35 -10.56
CA LYS A 56 -6.19 -2.36 -11.53
C LYS A 56 -5.47 -1.01 -11.54
N GLY A 57 -6.23 0.07 -11.65
CA GLY A 57 -5.69 1.43 -11.69
C GLY A 57 -4.93 1.77 -10.41
N LEU A 58 -5.53 1.46 -9.25
CA LEU A 58 -4.87 1.64 -7.96
C LEU A 58 -3.54 0.88 -7.88
N PHE A 59 -3.54 -0.42 -8.19
CA PHE A 59 -2.32 -1.23 -8.10
C PHE A 59 -1.24 -0.80 -9.09
N ALA A 60 -1.62 -0.39 -10.30
CA ALA A 60 -0.67 0.10 -11.30
C ALA A 60 0.08 1.35 -10.82
N ILE A 61 -0.59 2.23 -10.08
CA ILE A 61 0.04 3.42 -9.49
C ILE A 61 0.81 3.04 -8.21
N VAL A 62 0.21 2.25 -7.33
CA VAL A 62 0.77 1.98 -5.99
C VAL A 62 2.04 1.13 -6.03
N VAL A 63 2.12 0.12 -6.90
CA VAL A 63 3.26 -0.81 -6.97
C VAL A 63 4.61 -0.10 -7.13
N PRO A 64 4.82 0.83 -8.09
CA PRO A 64 6.09 1.53 -8.19
C PRO A 64 6.42 2.35 -6.94
N PHE A 65 5.44 2.99 -6.30
CA PHE A 65 5.66 3.72 -5.05
C PHE A 65 5.99 2.80 -3.87
N VAL A 66 5.44 1.58 -3.80
CA VAL A 66 5.87 0.59 -2.80
C VAL A 66 7.34 0.24 -2.98
N VAL A 67 7.79 0.03 -4.22
CA VAL A 67 9.20 -0.26 -4.50
C VAL A 67 10.09 0.92 -4.08
N ILE A 68 9.72 2.15 -4.45
CA ILE A 68 10.44 3.36 -4.06
C ILE A 68 10.49 3.48 -2.53
N LEU A 69 9.38 3.24 -1.83
CA LEU A 69 9.31 3.29 -0.37
C LEU A 69 10.29 2.32 0.29
N LEU A 70 10.31 1.06 -0.16
CA LEU A 70 11.19 0.03 0.41
C LEU A 70 12.67 0.31 0.10
N VAL A 71 13.00 0.75 -1.11
CA VAL A 71 14.37 1.10 -1.49
C VAL A 71 14.86 2.30 -0.67
N THR A 72 14.06 3.36 -0.60
CA THR A 72 14.42 4.56 0.19
C THR A 72 14.52 4.25 1.68
N ALA A 73 13.69 3.35 2.22
CA ALA A 73 13.79 2.89 3.60
C ALA A 73 15.14 2.22 3.90
N VAL A 74 15.59 1.31 3.05
CA VAL A 74 16.90 0.64 3.19
C VAL A 74 18.03 1.67 3.14
N ILE A 75 17.98 2.62 2.20
CA ILE A 75 18.99 3.68 2.08
C ILE A 75 19.02 4.53 3.36
N MET A 76 17.87 4.93 3.90
CA MET A 76 17.77 5.72 5.13
C MET A 76 18.29 4.96 6.35
N ILE A 77 17.96 3.68 6.50
CA ILE A 77 18.41 2.84 7.63
C ILE A 77 19.94 2.75 7.66
N ILE A 78 20.56 2.50 6.50
CA ILE A 78 22.01 2.41 6.38
C ILE A 78 22.65 3.79 6.55
N GLY A 79 22.10 4.82 5.89
CA GLY A 79 22.64 6.17 5.87
C GLY A 79 22.62 6.86 7.23
N LEU A 80 21.57 6.62 8.03
CA LEU A 80 21.42 7.16 9.39
C LEU A 80 22.00 6.23 10.47
N GLY A 81 22.47 5.03 10.10
CA GLY A 81 22.99 4.06 11.07
C GLY A 81 21.93 3.52 12.05
N LEU A 82 20.64 3.56 11.67
CA LEU A 82 19.51 3.29 12.58
C LEU A 82 19.57 1.90 13.23
N SER A 83 20.07 0.90 12.51
CA SER A 83 20.18 -0.48 13.00
C SER A 83 21.07 -0.63 14.23
N LYS A 84 22.00 0.31 14.45
CA LYS A 84 22.92 0.32 15.61
C LYS A 84 22.56 1.40 16.64
N SER A 85 21.47 2.14 16.41
CA SER A 85 21.01 3.21 17.30
C SER A 85 20.00 2.67 18.33
N GLU A 86 19.72 3.47 19.35
CA GLU A 86 18.63 3.21 20.31
C GLU A 86 17.25 3.12 19.64
N PHE A 87 17.10 3.68 18.43
CA PHE A 87 15.86 3.67 17.65
C PHE A 87 15.71 2.46 16.72
N SER A 88 16.65 1.50 16.78
CA SER A 88 16.66 0.29 15.94
C SER A 88 15.32 -0.47 16.00
N MET A 89 14.74 -0.60 17.20
CA MET A 89 13.45 -1.30 17.37
C MET A 89 12.30 -0.61 16.63
N ILE A 90 12.18 0.71 16.75
CA ILE A 90 11.12 1.49 16.08
C ILE A 90 11.32 1.44 14.56
N SER A 91 12.57 1.57 14.11
CA SER A 91 12.92 1.48 12.69
C SER A 91 12.52 0.11 12.10
N HIS A 92 12.91 -0.98 12.74
CA HIS A 92 12.59 -2.34 12.27
C HIS A 92 11.09 -2.65 12.36
N ALA A 93 10.40 -2.18 13.39
CA ALA A 93 8.95 -2.37 13.52
C ALA A 93 8.19 -1.72 12.36
N LYS A 94 8.51 -0.45 12.03
CA LYS A 94 7.91 0.26 10.90
C LYS A 94 8.16 -0.46 9.57
N GLU A 95 9.38 -0.90 9.31
CA GLU A 95 9.69 -1.63 8.07
C GLU A 95 9.04 -3.01 8.01
N GLY A 96 8.88 -3.68 9.15
CA GLY A 96 8.09 -4.90 9.25
C GLY A 96 6.64 -4.67 8.83
N ILE A 97 6.03 -3.57 9.27
CA ILE A 97 4.68 -3.20 8.86
C ILE A 97 4.60 -2.96 7.35
N TRP A 98 5.51 -2.17 6.77
CA TRP A 98 5.54 -1.93 5.32
C TRP A 98 5.71 -3.23 4.53
N SER A 99 6.54 -4.14 5.01
CA SER A 99 6.76 -5.45 4.39
C SER A 99 5.50 -6.31 4.41
N VAL A 100 4.80 -6.38 5.55
CA VAL A 100 3.52 -7.09 5.67
C VAL A 100 2.47 -6.48 4.74
N MET A 101 2.40 -5.15 4.66
CA MET A 101 1.50 -4.45 3.76
C MET A 101 1.80 -4.73 2.28
N ALA A 102 3.08 -4.82 1.91
CA ALA A 102 3.52 -5.13 0.55
C ALA A 102 3.15 -6.57 0.17
N ILE A 103 3.31 -7.53 1.09
CA ILE A 103 2.83 -8.90 0.90
C ILE A 103 1.32 -8.91 0.72
N ASN A 104 0.57 -8.20 1.57
CA ASN A 104 -0.88 -8.10 1.44
C ASN A 104 -1.30 -7.48 0.09
N LEU A 105 -0.57 -6.46 -0.40
CA LEU A 105 -0.76 -5.90 -1.75
C LEU A 105 -0.57 -6.93 -2.85
N PHE A 106 0.49 -7.74 -2.78
CA PHE A 106 0.71 -8.81 -3.74
C PHE A 106 -0.45 -9.83 -3.74
N VAL A 107 -0.92 -10.23 -2.56
CA VAL A 107 -2.10 -11.10 -2.43
C VAL A 107 -3.35 -10.42 -3.00
N MET A 108 -3.56 -9.12 -2.79
CA MET A 108 -4.69 -8.39 -3.40
C MET A 108 -4.65 -8.39 -4.93
N ILE A 109 -3.46 -8.23 -5.53
CA ILE A 109 -3.27 -8.29 -6.99
C ILE A 109 -3.67 -9.67 -7.52
N THR A 110 -3.18 -10.75 -6.91
CA THR A 110 -3.52 -12.12 -7.34
C THR A 110 -5.01 -12.41 -7.20
N ARG A 111 -5.64 -11.95 -6.10
CA ARG A 111 -7.09 -12.08 -5.87
C ARG A 111 -7.91 -11.31 -6.90
N ARG A 112 -7.47 -10.10 -7.27
CA ARG A 112 -8.11 -9.30 -8.32
C ARG A 112 -8.02 -10.00 -9.67
N ASN A 113 -6.85 -10.53 -10.03
CA ASN A 113 -6.67 -11.27 -11.29
C ASN A 113 -7.53 -12.53 -11.34
N ARG A 114 -7.64 -13.25 -10.21
CA ARG A 114 -8.58 -14.38 -10.06
C ARG A 114 -10.03 -13.93 -10.27
N ALA A 115 -10.44 -12.79 -9.70
CA ALA A 115 -11.80 -12.29 -9.87
C ALA A 115 -12.13 -11.98 -11.34
N VAL A 116 -11.21 -11.35 -12.07
CA VAL A 116 -11.38 -11.07 -13.51
C VAL A 116 -11.52 -12.36 -14.30
N ARG A 117 -10.69 -13.38 -14.02
CA ARG A 117 -10.82 -14.69 -14.68
C ARG A 117 -12.18 -15.31 -14.42
N LEU A 118 -12.66 -15.29 -13.18
CA LEU A 118 -13.97 -15.83 -12.81
C LEU A 118 -15.13 -15.06 -13.47
N LEU A 119 -15.02 -13.74 -13.64
CA LEU A 119 -16.00 -12.95 -14.39
C LEU A 119 -16.07 -13.39 -15.85
N ASN A 120 -14.92 -13.59 -16.51
CA ASN A 120 -14.85 -14.03 -17.90
C ASN A 120 -15.43 -15.45 -18.09
N GLU A 121 -15.36 -16.29 -17.05
CA GLU A 121 -15.95 -17.64 -17.01
C GLU A 121 -17.44 -17.63 -16.63
N GLY A 122 -18.05 -16.47 -16.36
CA GLY A 122 -19.43 -16.34 -15.90
C GLY A 122 -19.66 -16.72 -14.43
N ASN A 123 -18.60 -17.00 -13.66
CA ASN A 123 -18.68 -17.34 -12.24
C ASN A 123 -18.76 -16.09 -11.36
N MET A 124 -19.96 -15.51 -11.28
CA MET A 124 -20.25 -14.28 -10.55
C MET A 124 -20.05 -14.42 -9.04
N VAL A 125 -20.38 -15.57 -8.45
CA VAL A 125 -20.27 -15.82 -7.01
C VAL A 125 -18.80 -15.83 -6.58
N GLY A 126 -17.96 -16.56 -7.31
CA GLY A 126 -16.52 -16.63 -7.03
C GLY A 126 -15.80 -15.30 -7.26
N ALA A 127 -16.21 -14.56 -8.29
CA ALA A 127 -15.69 -13.21 -8.56
C ALA A 127 -16.04 -12.25 -7.42
N LYS A 128 -17.31 -12.22 -6.99
CA LYS A 128 -17.78 -11.41 -5.87
C LYS A 128 -16.98 -11.73 -4.61
N PHE A 129 -16.87 -13.00 -4.23
CA PHE A 129 -16.12 -13.42 -3.05
C PHE A 129 -14.66 -12.94 -3.08
N SER A 130 -14.00 -13.08 -4.23
CA SER A 130 -12.60 -12.66 -4.40
C SER A 130 -12.42 -11.15 -4.24
N LEU A 131 -13.32 -10.32 -4.77
CA LEU A 131 -13.27 -8.86 -4.64
C LEU A 131 -13.74 -8.37 -3.26
N GLU A 132 -14.72 -9.05 -2.66
CA GLU A 132 -15.24 -8.70 -1.34
C GLU A 132 -14.17 -8.85 -0.26
N LEU A 133 -13.34 -9.89 -0.33
CA LEU A 133 -12.21 -10.05 0.59
C LEU A 133 -11.23 -8.87 0.53
N ILE A 134 -10.94 -8.39 -0.69
CA ILE A 134 -10.08 -7.21 -0.89
C ILE A 134 -10.70 -6.00 -0.21
N GLY A 135 -11.95 -5.69 -0.56
CA GLY A 135 -12.62 -4.48 -0.10
C GLY A 135 -12.93 -4.50 1.40
N LYS A 136 -13.39 -5.64 1.94
CA LYS A 136 -13.89 -5.76 3.31
C LYS A 136 -12.78 -5.93 4.36
N TYR A 137 -11.68 -6.58 4.00
CA TYR A 137 -10.63 -6.91 4.96
C TYR A 137 -9.26 -6.39 4.55
N MET A 138 -8.78 -6.73 3.35
CA MET A 138 -7.37 -6.50 2.99
C MET A 138 -7.03 -5.01 2.88
N VAL A 139 -7.89 -4.22 2.22
CA VAL A 139 -7.71 -2.76 2.10
C VAL A 139 -7.81 -2.07 3.48
N PRO A 140 -8.86 -2.28 4.30
CA PRO A 140 -8.93 -1.70 5.64
C PRO A 140 -7.75 -2.04 6.53
N VAL A 141 -7.29 -3.30 6.54
CA VAL A 141 -6.11 -3.72 7.30
C VAL A 141 -4.87 -2.97 6.85
N ASN A 142 -4.63 -2.86 5.54
CA ASN A 142 -3.50 -2.08 5.03
C ASN A 142 -3.59 -0.59 5.35
N ILE A 143 -4.79 0.00 5.40
CA ILE A 143 -4.97 1.40 5.79
C ILE A 143 -4.55 1.59 7.26
N VAL A 144 -5.03 0.73 8.17
CA VAL A 144 -4.70 0.81 9.59
C VAL A 144 -3.20 0.64 9.81
N LEU A 145 -2.61 -0.41 9.21
CA LEU A 145 -1.17 -0.66 9.27
C LEU A 145 -0.38 0.53 8.71
N GLY A 146 -0.80 1.09 7.58
CA GLY A 146 -0.14 2.23 6.96
C GLY A 146 -0.16 3.48 7.83
N ILE A 147 -1.29 3.78 8.47
CA ILE A 147 -1.41 4.90 9.42
C ILE A 147 -0.48 4.69 10.62
N VAL A 148 -0.42 3.48 11.17
CA VAL A 148 0.50 3.14 12.27
C VAL A 148 1.96 3.32 11.82
N ALA A 149 2.34 2.80 10.66
CA ALA A 149 3.70 2.96 10.13
C ALA A 149 4.07 4.42 9.87
N ILE A 150 3.15 5.22 9.35
CA ILE A 150 3.33 6.67 9.19
C ILE A 150 3.55 7.34 10.55
N PHE A 151 2.74 7.02 11.56
CA PHE A 151 2.90 7.57 12.91
C PHE A 151 4.26 7.22 13.53
N LEU A 152 4.71 5.96 13.39
CA LEU A 152 6.06 5.55 13.80
C LEU A 152 7.15 6.30 13.03
N GLY A 153 6.94 6.56 11.75
CA GLY A 153 7.82 7.38 10.91
C GLY A 153 7.94 8.82 11.42
N VAL A 154 6.81 9.46 11.72
CA VAL A 154 6.77 10.82 12.30
C VAL A 154 7.45 10.86 13.66
N THR A 155 7.22 9.86 14.50
CA THR A 155 7.87 9.74 15.81
C THR A 155 9.38 9.66 15.65
N LEU A 156 9.85 8.79 14.73
CA LEU A 156 11.27 8.67 14.43
C LEU A 156 11.86 9.97 13.88
N SER A 157 11.14 10.68 13.01
CA SER A 157 11.59 11.95 12.45
C SER A 157 11.69 13.09 13.46
N ASN A 158 10.90 13.08 14.54
CA ASN A 158 10.99 14.09 15.61
C ASN A 158 12.13 13.82 16.60
N LEU A 159 12.75 12.63 16.54
CA LEU A 159 13.84 12.22 17.42
C LEU A 159 15.24 12.59 16.86
N PHE A 160 15.30 13.16 15.65
CA PHE A 160 16.51 13.64 14.97
C PHE A 160 16.29 15.05 14.41
#